data_AF-A0AAU4FN70-F1
#
_entry.id   AF-A0AAU4FN70-F1
#
_cell.length_a   1.000
_cell.length_b   1.000
_cell.length_c   1.000
_cell.angle_alpha   90.00
_cell.angle_beta   90.00
_cell.angle_gamma   90.00
#
_symmetry.space_group_name_H-M   'P 1'
#
loop_
_entity.id
_entity.type
_entity.pdbx_description
1 polymer ?
#
loop_
_entity_poly.entity_id
_entity_poly.type
_entity_poly.pdbx_seq_one_letter_code
_entity_poly.pdbx_strand_id
1 'polypeptide(L)'
;MTASPQPGFTIISNYLAQHPGLSMTAIGLATYIQMLPGGAPVDIDTLDHRFTEGRDEIAAAMDELEAEGYIERVPVRLPDGRTAVRTHSYNNPAAARADFVREAGTLRTAGAVQKAGSVQKASPDYSEPGQASR
;
A
#
# COMPACT_ATOMS: atom_id res chain seq x y z
N MET A 1 10.19 -10.43 -34.72
CA MET A 1 10.00 -11.06 -33.39
C MET A 1 9.12 -10.15 -32.56
N THR A 2 7.81 -10.33 -32.62
CA THR A 2 6.86 -9.69 -31.70
C THR A 2 6.81 -10.55 -30.45
N ALA A 3 7.37 -10.09 -29.33
CA ALA A 3 7.19 -10.77 -28.06
C ALA A 3 5.69 -10.79 -27.73
N SER A 4 5.12 -11.97 -27.47
CA SER A 4 3.77 -12.09 -26.91
C SER A 4 3.73 -11.28 -25.61
N PRO A 5 2.66 -10.49 -25.35
CA PRO A 5 2.54 -9.76 -24.09
C PRO A 5 2.57 -10.77 -22.95
N GLN A 6 3.61 -10.69 -22.11
CA GLN A 6 3.70 -11.52 -20.92
C GLN A 6 2.62 -11.06 -19.92
N PRO A 7 1.92 -11.98 -19.25
CA PRO A 7 0.95 -11.61 -18.23
C PRO A 7 1.64 -10.81 -17.12
N GLY A 8 0.99 -9.72 -16.68
CA GLY A 8 1.47 -8.96 -15.52
C GLY A 8 1.33 -9.76 -14.24
N PHE A 9 2.22 -9.54 -13.27
CA PHE A 9 2.13 -10.11 -11.93
C PHE A 9 2.09 -9.00 -10.87
N THR A 10 1.44 -9.28 -9.75
CA THR A 10 1.41 -8.40 -8.56
C THR A 10 2.01 -9.16 -7.38
N ILE A 11 2.95 -8.52 -6.67
CA ILE A 11 3.56 -9.12 -5.48
C ILE A 11 2.72 -8.72 -4.27
N ILE A 12 2.20 -9.71 -3.57
CA ILE A 12 1.43 -9.53 -2.34
C ILE A 12 2.28 -9.96 -1.13
N SER A 13 2.23 -9.18 -0.05
CA SER A 13 2.97 -9.52 1.17
C SER A 13 2.31 -10.69 1.91
N ASN A 14 3.14 -11.56 2.50
CA ASN A 14 2.64 -12.60 3.40
C ASN A 14 1.91 -12.01 4.61
N TYR A 15 2.30 -10.80 5.05
CA TYR A 15 1.63 -10.09 6.12
C TYR A 15 0.16 -9.80 5.81
N LEU A 16 -0.15 -9.40 4.58
CA LEU A 16 -1.54 -9.22 4.14
C LEU A 16 -2.24 -10.58 3.99
N ALA A 17 -1.63 -11.51 3.25
CA ALA A 17 -2.26 -12.78 2.90
C ALA A 17 -2.55 -13.70 4.10
N GLN A 18 -1.79 -13.54 5.20
CA GLN A 18 -1.91 -14.34 6.41
C GLN A 18 -2.44 -13.52 7.60
N HIS A 19 -3.05 -12.35 7.36
CA HIS A 19 -3.50 -11.48 8.43
C HIS A 19 -4.65 -12.14 9.24
N PRO A 20 -4.49 -12.37 10.56
CA PRO A 20 -5.46 -13.15 11.33
C PRO A 20 -6.76 -12.37 11.63
N GLY A 21 -6.73 -11.05 11.53
CA GLY A 21 -7.87 -10.18 11.82
C GLY A 21 -8.62 -9.66 10.59
N LEU A 22 -8.15 -9.94 9.38
CA LEU A 22 -8.84 -9.51 8.16
C LEU A 22 -9.76 -10.61 7.65
N SER A 23 -10.93 -10.20 7.15
CA SER A 23 -11.80 -11.08 6.38
C SER A 23 -11.16 -11.49 5.06
N MET A 24 -11.61 -12.61 4.50
CA MET A 24 -11.18 -13.05 3.16
C MET A 24 -11.56 -12.01 2.08
N THR A 25 -12.70 -11.34 2.24
CA THR A 25 -13.13 -10.24 1.39
C THR A 25 -12.13 -9.08 1.44
N ALA A 26 -11.69 -8.67 2.64
CA ALA A 26 -10.68 -7.62 2.80
C ALA A 26 -9.33 -8.01 2.16
N ILE A 27 -8.85 -9.25 2.36
CA ILE A 27 -7.61 -9.74 1.74
C ILE A 27 -7.71 -9.73 0.20
N GLY A 28 -8.84 -10.22 -0.33
CA GLY A 28 -9.11 -10.21 -1.77
C GLY A 28 -9.17 -8.79 -2.34
N LEU A 29 -9.83 -7.88 -1.63
CA LEU A 29 -9.98 -6.49 -2.04
C LEU A 29 -8.64 -5.75 -2.03
N ALA A 30 -7.83 -5.91 -1.00
CA ALA A 30 -6.49 -5.34 -0.95
C ALA A 30 -5.58 -5.88 -2.07
N THR A 31 -5.73 -7.16 -2.42
CA THR A 31 -5.02 -7.77 -3.56
C THR A 31 -5.45 -7.12 -4.88
N TYR A 32 -6.76 -6.93 -5.08
CA TYR A 32 -7.27 -6.23 -6.25
C TYR A 32 -6.78 -4.79 -6.33
N ILE A 33 -6.80 -4.05 -5.23
CA ILE A 33 -6.32 -2.66 -5.18
C ILE A 33 -4.83 -2.57 -5.56
N GLN A 34 -3.97 -3.48 -5.07
CA GLN A 34 -2.54 -3.50 -5.40
C GLN A 34 -2.25 -3.86 -6.86
N MET A 35 -3.14 -4.61 -7.51
CA MET A 35 -3.04 -4.96 -8.93
C MET A 35 -3.33 -3.74 -9.82
N LEU A 36 -4.15 -2.80 -9.36
CA LEU A 36 -4.61 -1.69 -10.18
C LEU A 36 -3.49 -0.68 -10.49
N PRO A 37 -3.51 -0.05 -11.68
CA PRO A 37 -2.65 1.09 -11.94
C PRO A 37 -3.01 2.26 -11.02
N GLY A 38 -2.03 3.11 -10.73
CA GLY A 38 -2.24 4.30 -9.91
C GLY A 38 -3.34 5.20 -10.50
N GLY A 39 -4.29 5.60 -9.64
CA GLY A 39 -5.41 6.45 -10.02
C GLY A 39 -6.66 5.71 -10.49
N ALA A 40 -6.66 4.38 -10.48
CA ALA A 40 -7.89 3.60 -10.70
C ALA A 40 -8.94 3.89 -9.61
N PRO A 41 -10.24 3.93 -9.96
CA PRO A 41 -11.31 4.13 -8.99
C PRO A 41 -11.47 2.91 -8.09
N VAL A 42 -11.54 3.17 -6.78
CA VAL A 42 -11.65 2.15 -5.71
C VAL A 42 -12.64 2.61 -4.62
N ASP A 43 -13.72 3.27 -5.05
CA ASP A 43 -14.84 3.62 -4.18
C ASP A 43 -15.84 2.45 -4.07
N ILE A 44 -16.69 2.50 -3.03
CA ILE A 44 -17.64 1.43 -2.72
C ILE A 44 -18.57 1.16 -3.90
N ASP A 45 -19.05 2.20 -4.59
CA ASP A 45 -19.99 2.04 -5.71
C ASP A 45 -19.30 1.32 -6.88
N THR A 46 -18.09 1.75 -7.24
CA THR A 46 -17.29 1.12 -8.30
C THR A 46 -17.03 -0.36 -7.99
N LEU A 47 -16.71 -0.69 -6.74
CA LEU A 47 -16.40 -2.06 -6.32
C LEU A 47 -17.66 -2.93 -6.27
N ASP A 48 -18.79 -2.42 -5.79
CA ASP A 48 -20.09 -3.10 -5.73
C ASP A 48 -20.60 -3.47 -7.12
N HIS A 49 -20.38 -2.63 -8.13
CA HIS A 49 -20.70 -2.98 -9.52
C HIS A 49 -19.76 -4.01 -10.13
N ARG A 50 -18.58 -4.21 -9.54
CA ARG A 50 -17.52 -5.08 -10.09
C ARG A 50 -17.56 -6.49 -9.52
N PHE A 51 -17.87 -6.61 -8.24
CA PHE A 51 -17.79 -7.85 -7.47
C PHE A 51 -19.17 -8.44 -7.18
N THR A 52 -19.19 -9.67 -6.70
CA THR A 52 -20.43 -10.38 -6.33
C THR A 52 -20.84 -10.12 -4.89
N GLU A 53 -19.87 -9.71 -4.09
CA GLU A 53 -19.97 -9.25 -2.71
C GLU A 53 -20.84 -7.99 -2.66
N GLY A 54 -21.70 -7.90 -1.65
CA GLY A 54 -22.63 -6.79 -1.53
C GLY A 54 -21.93 -5.50 -1.10
N ARG A 55 -22.52 -4.36 -1.47
CA ARG A 55 -22.11 -3.02 -1.03
C ARG A 55 -21.69 -2.93 0.44
N ASP A 56 -22.48 -3.49 1.35
CA ASP A 56 -22.21 -3.42 2.80
C ASP A 56 -20.99 -4.26 3.19
N GLU A 57 -20.78 -5.42 2.54
CA GLU A 57 -19.60 -6.27 2.75
C GLU A 57 -18.33 -5.59 2.22
N ILE A 58 -18.43 -4.92 1.07
CA ILE A 58 -17.34 -4.12 0.50
C ILE A 58 -17.00 -2.94 1.41
N ALA A 59 -18.01 -2.25 1.94
CA ALA A 59 -17.81 -1.16 2.89
C ALA A 59 -17.10 -1.66 4.15
N ALA A 60 -17.58 -2.76 4.74
CA ALA A 60 -16.96 -3.38 5.91
C ALA A 60 -15.51 -3.80 5.63
N ALA A 61 -15.24 -4.40 4.47
CA ALA A 61 -13.88 -4.78 4.07
C ALA A 61 -12.95 -3.57 3.91
N MET A 62 -13.44 -2.46 3.34
CA MET A 62 -12.66 -1.21 3.24
C MET A 62 -12.35 -0.64 4.63
N ASP A 63 -13.31 -0.69 5.56
CA ASP A 63 -13.12 -0.21 6.93
C ASP A 63 -12.15 -1.11 7.72
N GLU A 64 -12.18 -2.43 7.53
CA GLU A 64 -11.19 -3.37 8.09
C GLU A 64 -9.77 -3.04 7.60
N LEU A 65 -9.61 -2.84 6.28
CA LEU A 65 -8.31 -2.50 5.69
C LEU A 65 -7.77 -1.17 6.20
N GLU A 66 -8.64 -0.18 6.42
CA GLU A 66 -8.25 1.12 6.96
C GLU A 66 -7.87 1.02 8.44
N ALA A 67 -8.64 0.26 9.24
CA ALA A 67 -8.36 0.04 10.65
C ALA A 67 -6.98 -0.64 10.87
N GLU A 68 -6.67 -1.65 10.06
CA GLU A 68 -5.37 -2.34 10.08
C GLU A 68 -4.26 -1.54 9.36
N GLY A 69 -4.61 -0.45 8.68
CA GLY A 69 -3.70 0.48 8.02
C GLY A 69 -3.19 0.04 6.64
N TYR A 70 -3.74 -1.02 6.07
CA TYR A 70 -3.43 -1.46 4.71
C TYR A 70 -3.90 -0.47 3.64
N ILE A 71 -4.90 0.35 3.96
CA ILE A 71 -5.28 1.50 3.15
C ILE A 71 -5.41 2.77 3.99
N GLU A 72 -5.30 3.91 3.33
CA GLU A 72 -5.64 5.22 3.86
C GLU A 72 -6.50 5.97 2.84
N ARG A 73 -7.65 6.51 3.26
CA ARG A 73 -8.56 7.28 2.40
C ARG A 73 -8.41 8.77 2.67
N VAL A 74 -7.71 9.48 1.78
CA VAL A 74 -7.42 10.90 1.94
C VAL A 74 -8.36 11.73 1.06
N PRO A 75 -9.11 12.71 1.61
CA PRO A 75 -9.86 13.65 0.81
C PRO A 75 -8.91 14.60 0.07
N VAL A 76 -9.02 14.64 -1.25
CA VAL A 76 -8.23 15.50 -2.13
C VAL A 76 -9.15 16.51 -2.80
N ARG A 77 -8.78 17.79 -2.70
CA ARG A 77 -9.47 18.86 -3.43
C ARG A 77 -8.97 18.89 -4.88
N LEU A 78 -9.90 18.76 -5.80
CA LEU A 78 -9.65 18.83 -7.23
C LEU A 78 -9.61 20.30 -7.71
N PRO A 79 -8.95 20.59 -8.85
CA PRO A 79 -8.88 21.94 -9.41
C PRO A 79 -10.24 22.56 -9.74
N ASP A 80 -11.25 21.72 -9.99
CA ASP A 80 -12.63 22.12 -10.26
C ASP A 80 -13.43 22.49 -8.98
N GLY A 81 -12.79 22.44 -7.81
CA GLY A 81 -13.42 22.73 -6.54
C GLY A 81 -14.31 21.58 -6.03
N ARG A 82 -14.21 20.36 -6.55
CA ARG A 82 -14.81 19.18 -5.94
C ARG A 82 -13.83 18.49 -4.99
N THR A 83 -14.36 17.70 -4.06
CA THR A 83 -13.54 16.81 -3.22
C THR A 83 -13.68 15.39 -3.75
N ALA A 84 -12.56 14.71 -4.00
CA ALA A 84 -12.50 13.29 -4.31
C ALA A 84 -11.79 12.56 -3.17
N VAL A 85 -11.98 11.25 -3.07
CA VAL A 85 -11.21 10.42 -2.12
C VAL A 85 -10.08 9.76 -2.89
N ARG A 86 -8.86 9.89 -2.38
CA ARG A 86 -7.69 9.19 -2.88
C ARG A 86 -7.33 8.09 -1.89
N THR A 87 -7.33 6.86 -2.37
CA THR A 87 -6.96 5.70 -1.56
C THR A 87 -5.49 5.39 -1.77
N HIS A 88 -4.71 5.41 -0.69
CA HIS A 88 -3.34 4.92 -0.65
C HIS A 88 -3.35 3.49 -0.13
N SER A 89 -2.53 2.60 -0.71
CA SER A 89 -2.41 1.20 -0.30
C SER A 89 -0.98 0.90 0.14
N TYR A 90 -0.83 0.08 1.18
CA TYR A 90 0.44 -0.27 1.79
C TYR A 90 0.61 -1.79 1.88
N ASN A 91 1.74 -2.31 1.38
CA ASN A 91 2.02 -3.75 1.46
C ASN A 91 2.37 -4.21 2.89
N ASN A 92 2.90 -3.31 3.71
CA ASN A 92 3.20 -3.56 5.12
C ASN A 92 2.99 -2.28 5.93
N PRO A 93 1.83 -2.12 6.59
CA PRO A 93 1.53 -0.91 7.35
C PRO A 93 2.45 -0.71 8.55
N ALA A 94 2.95 -1.80 9.18
CA ALA A 94 3.90 -1.70 10.28
C ALA A 94 5.24 -1.11 9.82
N ALA A 95 5.74 -1.52 8.65
CA ALA A 95 6.94 -0.95 8.05
C ALA A 95 6.73 0.53 7.66
N ALA A 96 5.61 0.85 7.01
CA ALA A 96 5.27 2.22 6.64
C ALA A 96 5.18 3.15 7.88
N ARG A 97 4.57 2.68 8.97
CA ARG A 97 4.51 3.41 10.25
C ARG A 97 5.90 3.57 10.88
N ALA A 98 6.74 2.52 10.85
CA ALA A 98 8.11 2.59 11.37
C ALA A 98 8.98 3.59 10.59
N ASP A 99 8.82 3.64 9.27
CA ASP A 99 9.49 4.61 8.40
C ASP A 99 9.08 6.04 8.72
N PHE A 100 7.78 6.28 8.91
CA PHE A 100 7.27 7.59 9.31
C PHE A 100 7.81 8.04 10.68
N VAL A 101 7.84 7.15 11.68
CA VAL A 101 8.40 7.45 13.01
C VAL A 101 9.90 7.74 12.92
N ARG A 102 10.64 6.96 12.12
CA ARG A 102 12.07 7.19 11.87
C ARG A 102 12.32 8.53 11.19
N GLU A 103 11.54 8.89 10.19
CA GLU A 103 11.66 10.16 9.48
C GLU A 103 11.33 11.35 10.39
N ALA A 104 10.23 11.28 11.15
CA ALA A 104 9.87 12.30 12.13
C ALA A 104 10.92 12.45 13.25
N GLY A 105 11.49 11.33 13.70
CA GLY A 105 12.62 11.31 14.64
C GLY A 105 13.89 11.93 14.04
N THR A 106 14.17 11.66 12.75
CA THR A 106 15.30 12.23 12.01
C THR A 106 15.14 13.74 11.79
N LEU A 107 13.92 14.24 11.52
CA LEU A 107 13.67 15.68 11.40
C LEU A 107 13.84 16.40 12.75
N ARG A 108 13.43 15.76 13.85
CA ARG A 108 13.65 16.28 15.21
C ARG A 108 15.12 16.27 15.62
N THR A 109 15.87 15.22 15.26
CA THR A 109 17.31 15.17 15.52
C THR A 109 18.11 16.04 14.56
N ALA A 110 17.73 16.21 13.30
CA ALA A 110 18.39 17.11 12.35
C ALA A 110 18.38 18.57 12.82
N GLY A 111 17.30 19.03 13.47
CA GLY A 111 17.26 20.34 14.14
C GLY A 111 18.25 20.48 15.31
N ALA A 112 18.65 19.38 15.94
CA ALA A 112 19.66 19.34 17.00
C ALA A 112 21.09 19.02 16.48
N VAL A 113 21.19 18.29 15.37
CA VAL A 113 22.44 17.80 14.75
C VAL A 113 23.08 18.86 13.85
N GLN A 114 22.40 19.96 13.49
CA GLN A 114 23.09 21.15 12.96
C GLN A 114 24.13 21.75 13.94
N LYS A 115 24.22 21.24 15.18
CA LYS A 115 25.29 21.55 16.14
C LYS A 115 26.34 20.45 16.36
N ALA A 116 26.28 19.30 15.69
CA ALA A 116 27.28 18.24 15.85
C ALA A 116 27.43 17.38 14.58
N GLY A 117 28.65 17.26 14.06
CA GLY A 117 28.93 16.78 12.71
C GLY A 117 28.67 15.30 12.40
N SER A 118 28.44 15.06 11.11
CA SER A 118 28.76 13.90 10.25
C SER A 118 28.77 12.47 10.83
N VAL A 119 27.87 11.60 10.33
CA VAL A 119 28.13 10.16 10.08
C VAL A 119 27.35 9.66 8.84
N GLN A 120 27.98 8.76 8.08
CA GLN A 120 27.60 8.21 6.78
C GLN A 120 26.83 6.85 6.85
N LYS A 121 26.13 6.54 5.74
CA LYS A 121 25.22 5.42 5.36
C LYS A 121 25.40 4.00 5.95
N ALA A 122 24.28 3.26 5.97
CA ALA A 122 24.22 1.85 5.56
C ALA A 122 22.88 1.53 4.83
N SER A 123 22.97 0.90 3.64
CA SER A 123 21.84 0.31 2.90
C SER A 123 21.69 -1.16 3.33
N PRO A 124 20.47 -1.72 3.48
CA PRO A 124 20.29 -3.16 3.59
C PRO A 124 20.48 -3.82 2.22
N ASP A 125 21.39 -4.80 2.23
CA ASP A 125 21.74 -5.71 1.16
C ASP A 125 20.54 -6.59 0.79
N TYR A 126 19.98 -6.40 -0.41
CA TYR A 126 19.08 -7.39 -1.03
C TYR A 126 19.95 -8.34 -1.83
N SER A 127 20.35 -9.46 -1.23
CA SER A 127 20.93 -10.57 -1.96
C SER A 127 19.82 -11.24 -2.80
N GLU A 128 19.94 -11.19 -4.13
CA GLU A 128 19.12 -11.99 -5.02
C GLU A 128 19.38 -13.49 -4.74
N PRO A 129 18.36 -14.32 -4.42
CA PRO A 129 18.54 -15.75 -4.40
C PRO A 129 18.63 -16.28 -5.84
N GLY A 130 19.87 -16.54 -6.27
CA GLY A 130 20.24 -17.66 -7.12
C GLY A 130 19.66 -17.69 -8.53
N GLN A 131 20.40 -17.12 -9.49
CA GLN A 131 20.44 -17.69 -10.83
C GLN A 131 21.05 -19.11 -10.74
N ALA A 132 20.21 -20.13 -10.66
CA ALA A 132 20.63 -21.51 -10.88
C ALA A 132 20.67 -21.76 -12.39
N SER A 133 21.85 -21.67 -12.97
CA SER A 133 22.16 -22.24 -14.27
C SER A 133 22.09 -23.76 -14.20
N ARG A 134 21.25 -24.38 -15.04
CA ARG A 134 21.61 -25.56 -15.84
C ARG A 134 20.58 -25.87 -16.91
#